data_AF-S8C6V5-F1
#
_entry.id   AF-S8C6V5-F1
#
_cell.length_a   1.000
_cell.length_b   1.000
_cell.length_c   1.000
_cell.angle_alpha   90.00
_cell.angle_beta   90.00
_cell.angle_gamma   90.00
#
_symmetry.space_group_name_H-M   'P 1'
#
loop_
_entity.id
_entity.type
_entity.pdbx_description
1 polymer ?
#
loop_
_entity_poly.entity_id
_entity_poly.type
_entity_poly.pdbx_seq_one_letter_code
_entity_poly.pdbx_strand_id
1 'polypeptide(L)' 'MERWVEDVEKYGLASHLLWGLWGIVSEHVNKIDFDYLEYARQRFRRYWAGKSHLFS' A
#
# COMPACT_ATOMS: atom_id res chain seq x y z
N MET A 1 -2.91 2.45 -25.15
CA MET A 1 -1.82 2.76 -24.21
C MET A 1 -2.37 3.13 -22.84
N GLU A 2 -3.41 3.97 -22.80
CA GLU A 2 -4.10 4.42 -21.57
C GLU A 2 -4.61 3.29 -20.66
N ARG A 3 -5.23 2.24 -21.24
CA ARG A 3 -5.76 1.11 -20.46
C ARG A 3 -4.72 0.38 -19.61
N TRP A 4 -3.50 0.22 -20.13
CA TRP A 4 -2.41 -0.45 -19.42
C TRP A 4 -1.89 0.38 -18.25
N VAL A 5 -1.88 1.71 -18.41
CA VAL A 5 -1.50 2.64 -17.34
C VAL A 5 -2.53 2.54 -16.20
N GLU A 6 -3.81 2.57 -16.54
CA GLU A 6 -4.90 2.47 -15.57
C GLU A 6 -4.87 1.13 -14.79
N ASP A 7 -4.59 0.02 -15.48
CA ASP A 7 -4.47 -1.29 -14.84
C ASP A 7 -3.25 -1.34 -13.90
N VAL A 8 -2.09 -0.82 -14.32
CA VAL A 8 -0.89 -0.72 -13.49
C VAL A 8 -1.16 0.11 -12.22
N GLU A 9 -1.90 1.20 -12.34
CA GLU A 9 -2.28 2.03 -11.19
C GLU A 9 -3.19 1.28 -10.22
N LYS A 10 -4.18 0.51 -10.71
CA LYS A 10 -5.03 -0.35 -9.87
C LYS A 10 -4.22 -1.40 -9.12
N TYR A 11 -3.26 -2.07 -9.78
CA TYR A 11 -2.37 -3.02 -9.12
C TYR A 11 -1.42 -2.33 -8.12
N GLY A 12 -0.99 -1.09 -8.41
CA GLY A 12 -0.25 -0.26 -7.46
C GLY A 12 -1.04 -0.01 -6.17
N LEU A 13 -2.33 0.32 -6.28
CA LEU A 13 -3.22 0.48 -5.13
C LEU A 13 -3.39 -0.82 -4.34
N ALA A 14 -3.62 -1.94 -5.01
CA ALA A 14 -3.71 -3.25 -4.36
C ALA A 14 -2.42 -3.62 -3.62
N SER A 15 -1.26 -3.32 -4.22
CA SER A 15 0.05 -3.50 -3.60
C SER A 15 0.21 -2.64 -2.33
N HIS A 16 -0.24 -1.39 -2.33
CA HIS A 16 -0.20 -0.56 -1.13
C HIS A 16 -1.03 -1.14 0.02
N LEU A 17 -2.24 -1.66 -0.26
CA LEU A 17 -3.04 -2.35 0.76
C LEU A 17 -2.34 -3.60 1.30
N LEU A 18 -1.86 -4.47 0.40
CA LEU A 18 -1.23 -5.73 0.77
C LEU A 18 -0.03 -5.49 1.68
N TRP A 19 0.84 -4.55 1.30
CA TRP A 19 2.04 -4.23 2.06
C TRP A 19 1.75 -3.44 3.33
N GLY A 20 0.67 -2.65 3.38
CA GLY A 20 0.20 -2.01 4.61
C GLY A 20 -0.23 -3.04 5.66
N LEU A 21 -1.02 -4.04 5.25
CA LEU A 21 -1.43 -5.15 6.11
C LEU A 21 -0.23 -6.02 6.54
N TRP A 22 0.66 -6.34 5.61
CA TRP A 22 1.90 -7.04 5.91
C TRP A 22 2.71 -6.29 6.98
N GLY A 23 2.79 -4.96 6.92
CA GLY A 23 3.47 -4.14 7.94
C GLY A 23 2.86 -4.33 9.33
N ILE A 24 1.52 -4.23 9.46
CA ILE A 24 0.84 -4.41 10.75
C ILE A 24 1.11 -5.80 11.34
N VAL A 25 0.95 -6.86 10.54
CA VAL A 25 1.18 -8.24 11.01
C VAL A 25 2.66 -8.44 11.36
N SER A 26 3.56 -7.90 10.53
CA SER A 26 5.00 -8.03 10.68
C SER A 26 5.55 -7.44 11.96
N GLU A 27 4.96 -6.35 12.46
CA GLU A 27 5.32 -5.77 13.76
C GLU A 27 5.20 -6.79 14.91
N HIS A 28 4.24 -7.71 14.81
CA HIS A 28 3.97 -8.70 15.85
C HIS A 28 4.75 -10.02 15.67
N VAL A 29 5.28 -10.29 14.46
CA VAL A 29 5.89 -11.60 14.13
C VAL A 29 7.39 -11.54 13.85
N ASN A 30 7.91 -10.37 13.45
CA ASN A 30 9.32 -10.23 13.08
C ASN A 30 10.15 -9.63 14.23
N LYS A 31 11.44 -10.01 14.28
CA LYS A 31 12.40 -9.52 15.27
C LYS A 31 13.39 -8.49 14.71
N ILE A 32 13.16 -8.06 13.48
CA ILE A 32 14.03 -7.10 12.80
C ILE A 32 13.75 -5.71 13.38
N ASP A 33 14.82 -4.96 13.66
CA ASP A 33 14.73 -3.56 14.06
C ASP A 33 14.30 -2.71 12.85
N PHE A 34 12.99 -2.62 12.67
CA PHE A 34 12.34 -1.89 11.59
C PHE A 34 11.01 -1.31 12.07
N ASP A 35 10.71 -0.07 11.69
CA ASP A 35 9.46 0.59 12.05
C ASP A 35 8.31 0.13 11.13
N TYR A 36 7.77 -1.05 11.45
CA TYR A 36 6.69 -1.69 10.72
C TYR A 36 5.39 -0.87 10.70
N LEU A 37 5.10 -0.15 11.79
CA LEU A 37 3.89 0.66 11.91
C LEU A 37 3.96 1.92 11.06
N GLU A 38 5.09 2.62 11.05
CA GLU A 38 5.28 3.77 10.16
C GLU A 38 5.32 3.34 8.70
N TYR A 39 5.94 2.20 8.38
CA TYR A 39 5.85 1.61 7.04
C TYR A 39 4.40 1.35 6.63
N ALA A 40 3.62 0.66 7.47
CA ALA A 40 2.21 0.39 7.19
C ALA A 40 1.40 1.67 6.97
N ARG A 41 1.61 2.68 7.83
CA ARG A 41 0.97 4.00 7.75
C ARG A 41 1.25 4.69 6.42
N GLN A 42 2.51 4.71 5.97
CA GLN A 42 2.88 5.29 4.67
C GLN A 42 2.22 4.56 3.50
N ARG A 43 2.15 3.22 3.54
CA ARG A 43 1.48 2.44 2.49
C ARG A 43 -0.02 2.76 2.41
N PHE A 44 -0.72 2.83 3.54
CA PHE A 44 -2.15 3.18 3.55
C PHE A 44 -2.42 4.62 3.10
N ARG A 45 -1.59 5.60 3.50
CA ARG A 45 -1.70 6.98 3.02
C ARG A 45 -1.62 7.03 1.49
N ARG A 46 -0.68 6.31 0.88
CA ARG A 46 -0.54 6.27 -0.58
C ARG A 46 -1.73 5.59 -1.26
N TYR A 47 -2.25 4.49 -0.68
CA TYR A 47 -3.47 3.85 -1.17
C TYR A 47 -4.65 4.82 -1.19
N TRP A 48 -4.94 5.52 -0.07
CA TRP A 48 -6.10 6.40 0.00
C TRP A 48 -5.99 7.61 -0.92
N ALA A 49 -4.78 8.19 -1.03
CA ALA A 49 -4.53 9.28 -1.96
C ALA A 49 -4.78 8.86 -3.43
N GLY A 50 -4.30 7.70 -3.84
CA GLY A 50 -4.49 7.21 -5.21
C GLY A 50 -5.89 6.67 -5.48
N LYS A 51 -6.55 6.06 -4.49
CA LYS A 51 -7.95 5.59 -4.61
C LYS A 51 -8.89 6.75 -4.92
N SER A 52 -8.70 7.90 -4.27
CA SER A 52 -9.50 9.11 -4.54
C SER A 52 -9.30 9.65 -5.95
N HIS A 53 -8.15 9.39 -6.58
CA HIS A 53 -7.86 9.85 -7.94
C HIS A 53 -8.42 8.89 -8.99
N LEU A 54 -8.33 7.58 -8.75
CA LEU A 54 -8.68 6.55 -9.72
C LEU A 54 -10.17 6.20 -9.78
N PHE A 55 -10.90 6.46 -8.68
CA PHE A 55 -12.31 6.11 -8.54
C PHE A 55 -13.18 7.35 -8.25
N SER A 56 -12.71 8.53 -8.65
CA SER A 56 -13.49 9.78 -8.65
C SER A 56 -14.55 9.81 -9.75
#